data_AF-A0A7S2KZ68-F1
#
_entry.id   AF-A0A7S2KZ68-F1
#
_cell.length_a   1.000
_cell.length_b   1.000
_cell.length_c   1.000
_cell.angle_alpha   90.00
_cell.angle_beta   90.00
_cell.angle_gamma   90.00
#
_symmetry.space_group_name_H-M   'P 1'
#
loop_
_entity.id
_entity.type
_entity.pdbx_description
1 polymer ?
#
loop_
_entity_poly.entity_id
_entity_poly.type
_entity_poly.pdbx_seq_one_letter_code
_entity_poly.pdbx_strand_id
1 'polypeptide(L)'
;AQVFPYTRGYERRFAADPASFALARGIAEGAAARHPRHPGALHYSIHFFDTPSTKSLALPAARAFGRTVASSVPHACHMPSHIYLRQGMWAECVEENVRA
;
A
#
# COMPACT_ATOMS: atom_id res chain seq x y z
N ALA A 1 -20.49 6.45 6.14
CA ALA A 1 -19.08 6.24 6.55
C ALA A 1 -18.45 7.62 6.78
N GLN A 2 -17.92 7.87 7.98
CA GLN A 2 -17.34 9.16 8.34
C GLN A 2 -16.06 9.38 7.54
N VAL A 3 -16.10 10.32 6.59
CA VAL A 3 -14.92 10.72 5.83
C VAL A 3 -14.07 11.59 6.74
N PHE A 4 -12.97 11.04 7.27
CA PHE A 4 -12.03 11.83 8.06
C PHE A 4 -11.45 12.97 7.20
N PRO A 5 -11.33 14.20 7.74
CA PRO A 5 -10.96 15.41 6.98
C PRO A 5 -9.56 15.36 6.34
N TYR A 6 -8.71 14.40 6.71
CA TYR A 6 -7.38 14.19 6.14
C TYR A 6 -7.35 13.54 4.75
N THR A 7 -8.48 13.09 4.23
CA THR A 7 -8.55 12.40 2.92
C THR A 7 -8.53 13.34 1.72
N ARG A 8 -8.85 14.63 1.92
CA ARG A 8 -9.04 15.62 0.84
C ARG A 8 -7.77 15.99 0.06
N GLY A 9 -6.59 15.74 0.63
CA GLY A 9 -5.31 16.10 0.01
C GLY A 9 -4.80 15.11 -1.04
N TYR A 10 -5.03 13.81 -0.84
CA TYR A 10 -4.42 12.74 -1.63
C TYR A 10 -5.04 12.64 -3.04
N GLU A 11 -6.37 12.67 -3.14
CA GLU A 11 -7.06 12.54 -4.43
C GLU A 11 -6.83 13.74 -5.35
N ARG A 12 -6.53 14.91 -4.78
CA ARG A 12 -6.16 16.11 -5.57
C ARG A 12 -4.90 15.91 -6.39
N ARG A 13 -3.94 15.08 -5.93
CA ARG A 13 -2.71 14.82 -6.66
C ARG A 13 -2.94 13.96 -7.90
N PHE A 14 -3.88 13.01 -7.82
CA PHE A 14 -4.28 12.20 -8.98
C PHE A 14 -5.12 12.97 -9.98
N ALA A 15 -5.97 13.87 -9.49
CA ALA A 15 -6.78 14.73 -10.35
C ALA A 15 -5.94 15.76 -11.14
N ALA A 16 -4.77 16.13 -10.62
CA ALA A 16 -3.89 17.11 -11.27
C ALA A 16 -3.18 16.56 -12.52
N ASP A 17 -2.91 15.26 -12.58
CA ASP A 17 -2.32 14.59 -13.75
C ASP A 17 -2.84 13.14 -13.90
N PRO A 18 -4.00 12.97 -14.55
CA PRO A 18 -4.61 11.65 -14.75
C PRO A 18 -3.76 10.71 -15.62
N ALA A 19 -2.95 11.25 -16.54
CA ALA A 19 -2.13 10.45 -17.46
C ALA A 19 -0.96 9.81 -16.71
N SER A 20 -0.21 10.59 -15.92
CA SER A 20 0.86 10.06 -15.08
C SER A 20 0.33 9.08 -14.05
N PHE A 21 -0.85 9.33 -13.48
CA PHE A 21 -1.50 8.37 -12.58
C PHE A 21 -1.82 7.05 -13.27
N ALA A 22 -2.44 7.08 -14.46
CA ALA A 22 -2.78 5.87 -15.21
C ALA A 22 -1.53 5.06 -15.59
N LEU A 23 -0.46 5.73 -16.00
CA LEU A 23 0.83 5.10 -16.28
C LEU A 23 1.43 4.43 -15.04
N ALA A 24 1.52 5.17 -13.92
CA ALA A 24 2.07 4.65 -12.67
C ALA A 24 1.24 3.46 -12.13
N ARG A 25 -0.08 3.52 -12.29
CA ARG A 25 -0.98 2.40 -11.98
C ARG A 25 -0.65 1.17 -12.82
N GLY A 26 -0.53 1.31 -14.13
CA GLY A 26 -0.18 0.20 -15.02
C GLY A 26 1.17 -0.42 -14.67
N ILE A 27 2.16 0.40 -14.27
CA ILE A 27 3.46 -0.07 -13.79
C ILE A 27 3.29 -0.85 -12.47
N ALA A 28 2.55 -0.32 -11.49
CA ALA A 28 2.35 -0.97 -10.20
C ALA A 28 1.65 -2.33 -10.34
N GLU A 29 0.53 -2.38 -11.09
CA GLU A 29 -0.23 -3.60 -11.32
C GLU A 29 0.59 -4.61 -12.13
N GLY A 30 1.26 -4.16 -13.19
CA GLY A 30 2.09 -5.02 -14.03
C GLY A 30 3.30 -5.60 -13.31
N ALA A 31 3.96 -4.82 -12.44
CA ALA A 31 5.10 -5.27 -11.65
C ALA A 31 4.68 -6.31 -10.60
N ALA A 32 3.60 -6.04 -9.86
CA ALA A 32 3.10 -6.98 -8.85
C ALA A 32 2.59 -8.29 -9.48
N ALA A 33 1.95 -8.22 -10.65
CA ALA A 33 1.48 -9.40 -11.37
C ALA A 33 2.64 -10.27 -11.88
N ARG A 34 3.68 -9.65 -12.47
CA ARG A 34 4.87 -10.38 -12.98
C ARG A 34 5.76 -10.92 -11.87
N HIS A 35 5.82 -10.22 -10.74
CA HIS A 35 6.74 -10.54 -9.64
C HIS A 35 6.03 -10.51 -8.28
N PRO A 36 5.11 -11.46 -8.02
CA PRO A 36 4.20 -11.42 -6.85
C PRO A 36 4.89 -11.63 -5.49
N ARG A 37 6.19 -11.90 -5.47
CA ARG A 37 7.00 -12.04 -4.25
C ARG A 37 8.21 -11.10 -4.21
N HIS A 38 8.34 -10.20 -5.18
CA HIS A 38 9.50 -9.31 -5.24
C HIS A 38 9.28 -8.11 -4.30
N PRO A 39 10.18 -7.86 -3.32
CA PRO A 39 9.98 -6.84 -2.29
C PRO A 39 9.71 -5.47 -2.90
N GLY A 40 10.51 -5.04 -3.89
CA GLY A 40 10.33 -3.74 -4.53
C GLY A 40 9.00 -3.60 -5.29
N ALA A 41 8.47 -4.68 -5.86
CA ALA A 41 7.22 -4.63 -6.61
C ALA A 41 6.03 -4.50 -5.66
N LEU A 42 6.03 -5.31 -4.60
CA LEU A 42 5.04 -5.28 -3.54
C LEU A 42 5.08 -3.95 -2.77
N HIS A 43 6.27 -3.44 -2.45
CA HIS A 43 6.50 -2.14 -1.81
C HIS A 43 5.86 -1.00 -2.62
N TYR A 44 6.15 -0.96 -3.92
CA TYR A 44 5.64 0.08 -4.81
C TYR A 44 4.10 0.03 -4.89
N SER A 45 3.51 -1.17 -5.02
CA SER A 45 2.05 -1.32 -5.01
C SER A 45 1.41 -0.84 -3.70
N ILE A 46 2.00 -1.14 -2.55
CA ILE A 46 1.47 -0.70 -1.24
C ILE A 46 1.40 0.82 -1.19
N HIS A 47 2.50 1.52 -1.47
CA HIS A 47 2.52 2.98 -1.43
C HIS A 47 1.64 3.62 -2.50
N PHE A 48 1.68 3.10 -3.72
CA PHE A 48 0.89 3.66 -4.83
C PHE A 48 -0.61 3.62 -4.54
N PHE A 49 -1.09 2.53 -3.95
CA PHE A 49 -2.51 2.34 -3.66
C PHE A 49 -2.92 2.75 -2.23
N ASP A 50 -2.03 3.32 -1.40
CA ASP A 50 -2.32 3.80 -0.04
C ASP A 50 -3.15 5.10 -0.02
N THR A 51 -4.35 5.01 -0.59
CA THR A 51 -5.34 6.09 -0.62
C THR A 51 -6.71 5.55 -0.26
N PRO A 52 -7.64 6.41 0.20
CA PRO A 52 -8.98 5.98 0.58
C PRO A 52 -9.73 5.21 -0.53
N SER A 53 -9.58 5.62 -1.79
CA SER A 53 -10.29 5.03 -2.92
C SER A 53 -9.60 3.79 -3.50
N THR A 54 -8.30 3.61 -3.30
CA THR A 54 -7.54 2.49 -3.91
C THR A 54 -7.02 1.44 -2.93
N LYS A 55 -7.09 1.67 -1.62
CA LYS A 55 -6.53 0.80 -0.56
C LYS A 55 -6.85 -0.69 -0.70
N SER A 56 -8.04 -1.04 -1.18
CA SER A 56 -8.47 -2.43 -1.32
C SER A 56 -7.62 -3.19 -2.35
N LEU A 57 -7.10 -2.50 -3.36
CA LEU A 57 -6.27 -3.09 -4.42
C LEU A 57 -4.91 -3.58 -3.90
N ALA A 58 -4.37 -2.95 -2.84
CA ALA A 58 -3.07 -3.32 -2.28
C ALA A 58 -3.13 -4.35 -1.14
N LEU A 59 -4.31 -4.82 -0.71
CA LEU A 59 -4.39 -5.83 0.35
C LEU A 59 -3.64 -7.13 0.01
N PRO A 60 -3.72 -7.68 -1.21
CA PRO A 60 -2.92 -8.85 -1.58
C PRO A 60 -1.42 -8.58 -1.50
N ALA A 61 -0.99 -7.38 -1.92
CA ALA A 61 0.41 -6.98 -1.89
C ALA A 61 0.92 -6.82 -0.45
N ALA A 62 0.17 -6.16 0.44
CA ALA A 62 0.50 -6.02 1.85
C ALA A 62 0.65 -7.38 2.55
N ARG A 63 -0.31 -8.29 2.34
CA ARG A 63 -0.23 -9.65 2.87
C ARG A 63 0.94 -10.46 2.30
N ALA A 64 1.25 -10.30 1.02
CA ALA A 64 2.41 -10.96 0.41
C ALA A 64 3.73 -10.40 0.95
N PHE A 65 3.81 -9.08 1.14
CA PHE A 65 5.00 -8.39 1.63
C PHE A 65 5.39 -8.90 3.03
N GLY A 66 4.44 -8.93 3.97
CA GLY A 66 4.68 -9.43 5.34
C GLY A 66 5.12 -10.90 5.40
N ARG A 67 4.82 -11.71 4.37
CA ARG A 67 5.28 -13.11 4.28
C ARG A 67 6.63 -13.29 3.58
N THR A 68 7.04 -12.33 2.74
CA THR A 68 8.13 -12.53 1.76
C THR A 68 9.36 -11.68 2.04
N VAL A 69 9.24 -10.61 2.83
CA VAL A 69 10.34 -9.66 3.06
C VAL A 69 10.93 -9.85 4.47
N ALA A 70 12.26 -9.84 4.54
CA ALA A 70 13.03 -10.15 5.75
C ALA A 70 12.66 -9.24 6.93
N SER A 71 12.34 -9.87 8.06
CA SER A 71 11.92 -9.30 9.33
C SER A 71 12.99 -8.47 10.07
N SER A 72 14.08 -8.09 9.39
CA SER A 72 15.24 -7.43 9.98
C SER A 72 15.37 -5.96 9.59
N VAL A 73 14.46 -5.44 8.76
CA VAL A 73 14.46 -4.02 8.34
C VAL A 73 13.18 -3.37 8.84
N PRO A 74 13.27 -2.41 9.78
CA PRO A 74 12.10 -1.76 10.38
C PRO A 74 11.10 -1.24 9.35
N HIS A 75 11.60 -0.55 8.31
CA HIS A 75 10.76 -0.04 7.22
C HIS A 75 9.99 -1.16 6.52
N ALA A 76 10.64 -2.29 6.25
CA ALA A 76 9.99 -3.43 5.60
C ALA A 76 8.91 -4.06 6.51
N CYS A 77 9.20 -4.25 7.79
CA CYS A 77 8.23 -4.78 8.75
C CYS A 77 6.97 -3.91 8.82
N HIS A 78 7.13 -2.59 8.84
CA HIS A 78 6.00 -1.66 8.92
C HIS A 78 5.15 -1.60 7.64
N MET A 79 5.71 -1.90 6.46
CA MET A 79 5.03 -1.67 5.17
C MET A 79 3.57 -2.14 5.08
N PRO A 80 3.19 -3.35 5.53
CA PRO A 80 1.81 -3.80 5.46
C PRO A 80 0.83 -2.92 6.25
N SER A 81 1.31 -2.23 7.31
CA SER A 81 0.47 -1.42 8.19
C SER A 81 -0.16 -0.20 7.49
N HIS A 82 0.45 0.31 6.42
CA HIS A 82 -0.16 1.32 5.53
C HIS A 82 -1.58 0.92 5.07
N ILE A 83 -1.71 -0.33 4.59
CA ILE A 83 -3.00 -0.82 4.07
C ILE A 83 -3.91 -1.27 5.19
N TYR A 84 -3.37 -1.91 6.23
CA TYR A 84 -4.16 -2.38 7.38
C TYR A 84 -4.84 -1.21 8.11
N LEU A 85 -4.10 -0.13 8.35
CA LEU A 85 -4.61 1.11 8.94
C LEU A 85 -5.82 1.65 8.15
N ARG A 86 -5.68 1.75 6.83
CA ARG A 86 -6.71 2.30 5.94
C ARG A 86 -7.96 1.43 5.84
N GLN A 87 -7.83 0.13 6.09
CA GLN A 87 -8.95 -0.83 6.06
C GLN A 87 -9.54 -1.12 7.44
N GLY A 88 -9.05 -0.47 8.51
CA GLY A 88 -9.53 -0.69 9.87
C GLY A 88 -9.09 -2.04 10.45
N MET A 89 -8.04 -2.64 9.90
CA MET A 89 -7.40 -3.85 10.40
C MET A 89 -6.41 -3.47 11.51
N TRP A 90 -6.95 -2.93 12.61
CA TRP A 90 -6.16 -2.27 13.65
C TRP A 90 -5.20 -3.23 14.38
N ALA A 91 -5.62 -4.47 14.60
CA ALA A 91 -4.79 -5.48 15.28
C ALA A 91 -3.54 -5.82 14.45
N GLU A 92 -3.73 -6.11 13.16
CA GLU A 92 -2.63 -6.40 12.24
C GLU A 92 -1.73 -5.18 12.02
N CYS A 93 -2.31 -3.97 11.97
CA CYS A 93 -1.54 -2.73 11.90
C CYS A 93 -0.59 -2.56 13.09
N VAL A 94 -1.07 -2.83 14.31
CA VAL A 94 -0.26 -2.76 15.52
C VAL A 94 0.81 -3.85 15.51
N GLU A 95 0.46 -5.08 15.15
CA GLU A 95 1.38 -6.20 15.11
C GLU A 95 2.58 -5.92 14.20
N GLU A 96 2.35 -5.45 12.97
CA GLU A 96 3.44 -5.18 12.02
C GLU A 96 4.32 -3.99 12.47
N ASN A 97 3.74 -3.00 13.14
CA ASN A 97 4.50 -1.87 13.66
C ASN A 97 5.31 -2.22 14.93
N VAL A 98 4.87 -3.17 15.75
CA VAL A 98 5.64 -3.66 16.91
C VAL A 98 6.85 -4.50 16.47
N ARG A 99 6.76 -5.15 15.31
CA ARG A 99 7.86 -5.91 14.70
C ARG A 99 8.90 -5.06 13.99
N ALA A 100 8.59 -3.78 13.71
CA ALA A 100 9.49 -2.84 13.05
C ALA A 100 10.51 -2.28 14.04
#